data_AF-H2YGQ7-F1
#
_entry.id   AF-H2YGQ7-F1
#
_cell.length_a   1.000
_cell.length_b   1.000
_cell.length_c   1.000
_cell.angle_alpha   90.00
_cell.angle_beta   90.00
_cell.angle_gamma   90.00
#
_symmetry.space_group_name_H-M   'P 1'
#
loop_
_entity.id
_entity.type
_entity.pdbx_description
1 polymer ?
#
loop_
_entity_poly.entity_id
_entity_poly.type
_entity_poly.pdbx_seq_one_letter_code
_entity_poly.pdbx_strand_id
1 'polypeptide(L)'
;SGGGTPVWSKFSDDKNSSLQDMMRFCEKIGSKKVKKEILISKSDKTSDQTFKRKNKNRPQEMSSKVKVPKIRQVVNVSKPTSSSRDPRFDDLCGSEYQEELFHARYHFLDGVRRREEEQLRRRLRRSKSGSEEQWELKYLLTRMKQQESAKEKRRKKREDERKWKKEERAKVLRGVKKPYFLKNSMKKKLSDESGPLSGSNKVEVNREKKKKSKESKVMPYTRR
;
A
#
# COMPACT_ATOMS: atom_id res chain seq x y z
N SER A 1 -32.16 20.86 -35.24
CA SER A 1 -32.76 21.54 -34.07
C SER A 1 -34.18 21.93 -34.43
N GLY A 2 -35.15 21.60 -33.58
CA GLY A 2 -36.55 21.91 -33.84
C GLY A 2 -37.49 21.23 -32.85
N GLY A 3 -37.25 21.42 -31.54
CA GLY A 3 -38.22 21.08 -30.51
C GLY A 3 -39.40 22.05 -30.63
N GLY A 4 -40.38 21.71 -31.47
CA GLY A 4 -41.62 22.47 -31.59
C GLY A 4 -42.44 22.32 -30.32
N THR A 5 -42.86 23.44 -29.74
CA THR A 5 -43.86 23.46 -28.67
C THR A 5 -45.12 22.70 -29.13
N PRO A 6 -45.72 21.86 -28.27
CA PRO A 6 -46.92 21.13 -28.65
C PRO A 6 -48.00 22.13 -29.05
N VAL A 7 -48.62 21.92 -30.20
CA VAL A 7 -49.52 22.91 -30.82
C VAL A 7 -50.71 23.24 -29.91
N TRP A 8 -51.13 22.29 -29.07
CA TRP A 8 -52.16 22.50 -28.04
C TRP A 8 -51.70 23.44 -26.91
N SER A 9 -50.42 23.48 -26.56
CA SER A 9 -49.93 24.33 -25.46
C SER A 9 -50.03 25.81 -25.80
N LYS A 10 -49.75 26.20 -27.06
CA LYS A 10 -49.91 27.58 -27.53
C LYS A 10 -51.37 28.07 -27.47
N PHE A 11 -52.33 27.17 -27.69
CA PHE A 11 -53.74 27.51 -27.70
C PHE A 11 -54.38 27.44 -26.30
N SER A 12 -53.84 26.61 -25.40
CA SER A 12 -54.33 26.47 -24.02
C SER A 12 -53.93 27.62 -23.08
N ASP A 13 -52.93 28.43 -23.44
CA ASP A 13 -52.47 29.59 -22.66
C ASP A 13 -53.29 30.87 -22.95
N ASP A 14 -54.07 30.90 -24.04
CA ASP A 14 -54.96 32.00 -24.41
C ASP A 14 -56.32 31.87 -23.69
N LYS A 15 -56.46 32.56 -22.56
CA LYS A 15 -57.68 32.54 -21.72
C LYS A 15 -58.95 33.16 -22.34
N ASN A 16 -58.90 33.61 -23.61
CA ASN A 16 -60.01 34.25 -24.33
C ASN A 16 -60.42 33.53 -25.63
N SER A 17 -59.98 32.28 -25.84
CA SER A 17 -60.41 31.50 -27.02
C SER A 17 -61.90 31.13 -26.93
N SER A 18 -62.68 31.40 -27.99
CA SER A 18 -64.10 31.06 -28.01
C SER A 18 -64.29 29.56 -28.23
N LEU A 19 -65.41 28.99 -27.76
CA LEU A 19 -65.70 27.56 -27.93
C LEU A 19 -65.77 27.14 -29.41
N GLN A 20 -66.17 28.05 -30.30
CA GLN A 20 -66.14 27.80 -31.75
C GLN A 20 -64.70 27.64 -32.27
N ASP A 21 -63.77 28.44 -31.77
CA ASP A 21 -62.35 28.32 -32.17
C ASP A 21 -61.75 27.00 -31.70
N MET A 22 -62.13 26.54 -30.50
CA MET A 22 -61.72 25.22 -30.00
C MET A 22 -62.24 24.08 -30.88
N MET A 23 -63.48 24.17 -31.36
CA MET A 23 -64.06 23.16 -32.27
C MET A 23 -63.34 23.13 -33.62
N ARG A 24 -63.14 24.29 -34.25
CA ARG A 24 -62.40 24.41 -35.52
C ARG A 24 -60.97 23.90 -35.40
N PHE A 25 -60.33 24.15 -34.26
CA PHE A 25 -58.99 23.65 -33.97
C PHE A 25 -58.99 22.11 -33.83
N CYS A 26 -59.95 21.55 -33.09
CA CYS A 26 -60.10 20.10 -32.95
C CYS A 26 -60.39 19.41 -34.28
N GLU A 27 -61.16 20.04 -35.18
CA GLU A 27 -61.39 19.56 -36.55
C GLU A 27 -60.10 19.58 -37.38
N LYS A 28 -59.30 20.65 -37.26
CA LYS A 28 -58.06 20.83 -38.02
C LYS A 28 -56.92 19.90 -37.58
N ILE A 29 -56.77 19.67 -36.27
CA ILE A 29 -55.66 18.85 -35.71
C ILE A 29 -56.09 17.39 -35.45
N GLY A 30 -57.39 17.15 -35.26
CA GLY A 30 -57.97 15.87 -34.91
C GLY A 30 -58.08 15.65 -33.40
N SER A 31 -59.31 15.37 -32.93
CA SER A 31 -59.66 15.20 -31.50
C SER A 31 -58.84 14.11 -30.77
N LYS A 32 -58.41 13.05 -31.49
CA LYS A 32 -57.59 11.97 -30.92
C LYS A 32 -56.18 12.44 -30.53
N LYS A 33 -55.59 13.37 -31.30
CA LYS A 33 -54.24 13.89 -31.05
C LYS A 33 -54.25 14.84 -29.85
N VAL A 34 -55.27 15.70 -29.76
CA VAL A 34 -55.55 16.57 -28.61
C VAL A 34 -55.70 15.76 -27.32
N LYS A 35 -56.54 14.72 -27.32
CA LYS A 35 -56.76 13.88 -26.14
C LYS A 35 -55.48 13.17 -25.66
N LYS A 36 -54.64 12.73 -26.61
CA LYS A 36 -53.34 12.10 -26.30
C LYS A 36 -52.39 13.09 -25.61
N GLU A 37 -52.31 14.34 -26.10
CA GLU A 37 -51.48 15.39 -25.48
C GLU A 37 -51.97 15.75 -24.06
N ILE A 38 -53.29 15.82 -23.83
CA ILE A 38 -53.86 16.08 -22.50
C ILE A 38 -53.56 14.94 -21.51
N LEU A 39 -53.65 13.68 -21.94
CA LEU A 39 -53.36 12.53 -21.09
C LEU A 39 -51.87 12.46 -20.70
N ILE A 40 -50.97 12.78 -21.61
CA ILE A 40 -49.52 12.85 -21.35
C ILE A 40 -49.22 13.92 -20.30
N SER A 41 -49.89 15.08 -20.34
CA SER A 41 -49.70 16.13 -19.32
C SER A 41 -50.19 15.74 -17.91
N LYS A 42 -51.04 14.71 -17.78
CA LYS A 42 -51.62 14.26 -16.50
C LYS A 42 -50.83 13.12 -15.86
N SER A 43 -50.05 12.34 -16.62
CA SER A 43 -49.24 11.23 -16.07
C SER A 43 -48.03 11.71 -15.24
N ASP A 44 -47.61 12.96 -15.39
CA ASP A 44 -46.46 13.51 -14.66
C ASP A 44 -46.77 13.95 -13.22
N LYS A 45 -48.01 13.74 -12.74
CA LYS A 45 -48.46 14.16 -11.40
C LYS A 45 -48.78 13.01 -10.43
N THR A 46 -48.23 11.81 -10.61
CA THR A 46 -48.18 10.82 -9.52
C THR A 46 -46.98 11.11 -8.62
N SER A 47 -46.99 12.27 -7.97
CA SER A 47 -46.11 12.49 -6.82
C SER A 47 -46.59 11.56 -5.70
N ASP A 48 -45.74 10.63 -5.26
CA ASP A 48 -45.93 9.95 -3.97
C ASP A 48 -46.02 11.03 -2.87
N GLN A 49 -47.25 11.38 -2.48
CA GLN A 49 -47.51 12.34 -1.42
C GLN A 49 -47.09 11.70 -0.09
N THR A 50 -45.82 11.89 0.25
CA THR A 50 -45.28 11.45 1.53
C THR A 50 -45.68 12.47 2.60
N PHE A 51 -46.69 12.14 3.40
CA PHE A 51 -47.12 12.96 4.52
C PHE A 51 -46.06 12.95 5.64
N LYS A 52 -45.16 13.94 5.64
CA LYS A 52 -44.17 14.12 6.70
C LYS A 52 -44.86 14.58 7.99
N ARG A 53 -44.35 14.13 9.14
CA ARG A 53 -44.79 14.62 10.46
C ARG A 53 -44.44 16.11 10.59
N LYS A 54 -45.37 16.91 11.13
CA LYS A 54 -45.14 18.35 11.42
C LYS A 54 -44.14 18.58 12.57
N ASN A 55 -44.06 17.65 13.54
CA ASN A 55 -43.09 17.67 14.64
C ASN A 55 -42.76 16.22 15.05
N LYS A 56 -41.59 15.99 15.67
CA LYS A 56 -41.08 14.67 16.10
C LYS A 56 -42.01 13.97 17.10
N ASN A 57 -42.70 14.75 17.94
CA ASN A 57 -43.61 14.25 18.97
C ASN A 57 -45.07 14.06 18.49
N ARG A 58 -45.37 14.34 17.21
CA ARG A 58 -46.73 14.15 16.63
C ARG A 58 -46.82 12.82 15.88
N PRO A 59 -47.89 12.02 16.06
CA PRO A 59 -48.13 10.85 15.22
C PRO A 59 -48.32 11.25 13.76
N GLN A 60 -47.94 10.34 12.86
CA GLN A 60 -48.13 10.51 11.42
C GLN A 60 -49.49 9.95 11.02
N GLU A 61 -50.26 10.72 10.26
CA GLU A 61 -51.49 10.24 9.64
C GLU A 61 -51.10 9.35 8.44
N MET A 62 -51.62 8.12 8.41
CA MET A 62 -51.43 7.15 7.33
C MET A 62 -52.80 6.70 6.84
N SER A 63 -52.94 6.51 5.52
CA SER A 63 -54.19 6.03 4.94
C SER A 63 -54.47 4.60 5.40
N SER A 64 -55.69 4.34 5.87
CA SER A 64 -56.15 3.01 6.29
C SER A 64 -56.15 1.96 5.17
N LYS A 65 -56.03 2.40 3.91
CA LYS A 65 -55.94 1.52 2.73
C LYS A 65 -54.53 0.94 2.53
N VAL A 66 -53.52 1.45 3.24
CA VAL A 66 -52.13 1.00 3.10
C VAL A 66 -51.92 -0.22 4.01
N LYS A 67 -51.68 -1.39 3.39
CA LYS A 67 -51.41 -2.64 4.12
C LYS A 67 -50.02 -2.59 4.77
N VAL A 68 -49.93 -3.06 6.01
CA VAL A 68 -48.63 -3.21 6.70
C VAL A 68 -47.85 -4.35 6.03
N PRO A 69 -46.55 -4.19 5.73
CA PRO A 69 -45.73 -5.28 5.19
C PRO A 69 -45.57 -6.38 6.23
N LYS A 70 -45.67 -7.66 5.81
CA LYS A 70 -45.56 -8.83 6.69
C LYS A 70 -44.14 -9.06 7.24
N ILE A 71 -43.11 -8.58 6.55
CA ILE A 71 -41.70 -8.80 6.89
C ILE A 71 -41.05 -7.46 7.17
N ARG A 72 -40.27 -7.38 8.25
CA ARG A 72 -39.47 -6.18 8.57
C ARG A 72 -38.30 -6.10 7.59
N GLN A 73 -38.12 -4.93 6.97
CA GLN A 73 -36.92 -4.65 6.18
C GLN A 73 -35.75 -4.39 7.13
N VAL A 74 -34.87 -5.39 7.31
CA VAL A 74 -33.62 -5.24 8.07
C VAL A 74 -32.61 -4.55 7.16
N VAL A 75 -32.28 -3.29 7.44
CA VAL A 75 -31.19 -2.60 6.75
C VAL A 75 -29.89 -3.12 7.33
N ASN A 76 -29.08 -3.80 6.51
CA ASN A 76 -27.73 -4.18 6.90
C ASN A 76 -26.91 -2.89 7.11
N VAL A 77 -26.73 -2.50 8.38
CA VAL A 77 -25.79 -1.44 8.73
C VAL A 77 -24.39 -1.98 8.46
N SER A 78 -23.67 -1.37 7.52
CA SER A 78 -22.27 -1.69 7.29
C SER A 78 -21.52 -1.50 8.61
N LYS A 79 -20.91 -2.57 9.13
CA LYS A 79 -20.04 -2.46 10.31
C LYS A 79 -18.94 -1.44 9.97
N PRO A 80 -18.63 -0.48 10.86
CA PRO A 80 -17.56 0.47 10.58
C PRO A 80 -16.28 -0.31 10.28
N THR A 81 -15.72 -0.09 9.09
CA THR A 81 -14.54 -0.81 8.56
C THR A 81 -13.30 -0.64 9.42
N SER A 82 -13.27 0.37 10.29
CA SER A 82 -12.27 0.53 11.35
C SER A 82 -12.74 -0.14 12.63
N SER A 83 -12.74 -1.48 12.67
CA SER A 83 -12.72 -2.18 13.96
C SER A 83 -11.52 -1.64 14.75
N SER A 84 -11.71 -1.21 16.01
CA SER A 84 -10.64 -0.81 16.92
C SER A 84 -9.66 -1.96 17.10
N ARG A 85 -8.70 -2.07 16.18
CA ARG A 85 -7.62 -3.06 16.21
C ARG A 85 -6.48 -2.46 16.99
N ASP A 86 -5.80 -3.32 17.75
CA ASP A 86 -4.57 -2.94 18.42
C ASP A 86 -3.58 -2.48 17.35
N PRO A 87 -3.08 -1.24 17.43
CA PRO A 87 -2.22 -0.67 16.41
C PRO A 87 -0.95 -1.52 16.18
N ARG A 88 -0.50 -2.33 17.13
CA ARG A 88 0.62 -3.26 16.93
C ARG A 88 0.35 -4.35 15.90
N PHE A 89 -0.92 -4.67 15.69
CA PHE A 89 -1.40 -5.70 14.78
C PHE A 89 -2.24 -5.12 13.65
N ASP A 90 -2.17 -3.80 13.44
CA ASP A 90 -2.78 -3.15 12.28
C ASP A 90 -1.90 -3.39 11.04
N ASP A 91 -2.51 -3.55 9.87
CA ASP A 91 -1.81 -3.86 8.63
C ASP A 91 -0.86 -2.72 8.20
N LEU A 92 -1.13 -1.51 8.68
CA LEU A 92 -0.30 -0.32 8.50
C LEU A 92 0.89 -0.24 9.48
N CYS A 93 0.90 -1.06 10.53
CA CYS A 93 1.97 -1.06 11.52
C CYS A 93 3.10 -1.99 11.12
N GLY A 94 4.19 -1.39 10.61
CA GLY A 94 5.53 -1.99 10.63
C GLY A 94 5.66 -3.39 10.02
N SER A 95 4.99 -3.65 8.90
CA SER A 95 5.08 -4.94 8.17
C SER A 95 6.51 -5.31 7.77
N GLU A 96 7.39 -4.33 7.61
CA GLU A 96 8.79 -4.51 7.22
C GLU A 96 9.77 -4.35 8.38
N TYR A 97 10.69 -5.31 8.49
CA TYR A 97 11.79 -5.25 9.45
C TYR A 97 12.79 -4.14 9.10
N GLN A 98 12.77 -3.07 9.89
CA GLN A 98 13.75 -1.98 9.78
C GLN A 98 14.93 -2.20 10.72
N GLU A 99 16.04 -2.68 10.15
CA GLU A 99 17.22 -3.07 10.92
C GLU A 99 17.85 -1.90 11.71
N GLU A 100 17.82 -0.67 11.19
CA GLU A 100 18.38 0.50 11.90
C GLU A 100 17.58 0.84 13.17
N LEU A 101 16.25 0.90 13.06
CA LEU A 101 15.37 1.13 14.22
C LEU A 101 15.47 -0.02 15.22
N PHE A 102 15.57 -1.25 14.73
CA PHE A 102 15.74 -2.42 15.59
C PHE A 102 17.04 -2.32 16.41
N HIS A 103 18.18 -2.04 15.77
CA HIS A 103 19.44 -1.88 16.50
C HIS A 103 19.38 -0.70 17.47
N ALA A 104 18.76 0.42 17.11
CA ALA A 104 18.62 1.57 18.01
C ALA A 104 17.77 1.24 19.25
N ARG A 105 16.62 0.58 19.07
CA ARG A 105 15.70 0.22 20.16
C ARG A 105 16.23 -0.92 21.04
N TYR A 106 16.92 -1.89 20.44
CA TYR A 106 17.34 -3.12 21.11
C TYR A 106 18.87 -3.22 21.28
N HIS A 107 19.58 -2.09 21.27
CA HIS A 107 21.04 -2.06 21.46
C HIS A 107 21.48 -2.74 22.78
N PHE A 108 20.66 -2.64 23.83
CA PHE A 108 20.96 -3.25 25.13
C PHE A 108 21.15 -4.78 25.08
N LEU A 109 20.56 -5.45 24.08
CA LEU A 109 20.74 -6.89 23.88
C LEU A 109 22.19 -7.26 23.57
N ASP A 110 23.01 -6.34 23.06
CA ASP A 110 24.44 -6.58 22.88
C ASP A 110 25.17 -6.70 24.23
N GLY A 111 24.71 -6.01 25.27
CA GLY A 111 25.20 -6.20 26.63
C GLY A 111 24.79 -7.55 27.21
N VAL A 112 23.55 -7.99 26.96
CA VAL A 112 23.03 -9.29 27.40
C VAL A 112 23.81 -10.43 26.75
N ARG A 113 23.96 -10.40 25.42
CA ARG A 113 24.71 -11.41 24.65
C ARG A 113 26.16 -11.55 25.10
N ARG A 114 26.85 -10.44 25.39
CA ARG A 114 28.22 -10.48 25.91
C ARG A 114 28.31 -11.19 27.27
N ARG A 115 27.37 -10.89 28.18
CA ARG A 115 27.31 -11.59 29.48
C ARG A 115 27.02 -13.07 29.32
N GLU A 116 26.11 -13.45 28.42
CA GLU A 116 25.83 -14.86 28.10
C GLU A 116 27.07 -15.56 27.54
N GLU A 117 27.81 -14.92 26.63
CA GLU A 117 29.04 -15.48 26.08
C GLU A 117 30.09 -15.72 27.18
N GLU A 118 30.27 -14.75 28.09
CA GLU A 118 31.16 -14.91 29.24
C GLU A 118 30.75 -16.05 30.17
N GLN A 119 29.44 -16.23 30.40
CA GLN A 119 28.92 -17.35 31.19
C GLN A 119 29.22 -18.68 30.52
N LEU A 120 29.02 -18.80 29.20
CA LEU A 120 29.35 -19.99 28.44
C LEU A 120 30.86 -20.29 28.46
N ARG A 121 31.71 -19.28 28.30
CA ARG A 121 33.17 -19.43 28.44
C ARG A 121 33.55 -19.93 29.83
N ARG A 122 32.90 -19.43 30.88
CA ARG A 122 33.10 -19.88 32.27
C ARG A 122 32.64 -21.31 32.50
N ARG A 123 31.52 -21.74 31.91
CA ARG A 123 31.04 -23.13 31.98
C ARG A 123 31.99 -24.07 31.22
N LEU A 124 32.42 -23.67 30.03
CA LEU A 124 33.36 -24.46 29.21
C LEU A 124 34.71 -24.69 29.90
N ARG A 125 35.18 -23.74 30.71
CA ARG A 125 36.40 -23.90 31.51
C ARG A 125 36.22 -24.89 32.68
N ARG A 126 34.99 -25.07 33.18
CA ARG A 126 34.66 -25.96 34.29
C ARG A 126 34.23 -27.36 33.83
N SER A 127 33.73 -27.48 32.61
CA SER A 127 33.29 -28.76 32.05
C SER A 127 34.45 -29.76 31.92
N LYS A 128 34.15 -31.04 32.11
CA LYS A 128 35.13 -32.13 31.93
C LYS A 128 35.56 -32.23 30.47
N SER A 129 36.85 -32.46 30.25
CA SER A 129 37.39 -32.68 28.90
C SER A 129 36.78 -33.93 28.27
N GLY A 130 36.32 -33.83 27.02
CA GLY A 130 35.72 -34.94 26.27
C GLY A 130 34.25 -35.22 26.61
N SER A 131 33.62 -34.43 27.47
CA SER A 131 32.17 -34.53 27.75
C SER A 131 31.35 -33.97 26.59
N GLU A 132 30.16 -34.53 26.35
CA GLU A 132 29.15 -34.00 25.43
C GLU A 132 28.83 -32.52 25.72
N GLU A 133 28.72 -32.15 27.00
CA GLU A 133 28.52 -30.77 27.44
C GLU A 133 29.62 -29.82 26.91
N GLN A 134 30.87 -30.27 26.90
CA GLN A 134 31.99 -29.47 26.38
C GLN A 134 31.84 -29.19 24.88
N TRP A 135 31.37 -30.18 24.12
CA TRP A 135 31.14 -30.05 22.69
C TRP A 135 29.99 -29.07 22.41
N GLU A 136 28.87 -29.21 23.13
CA GLU A 136 27.71 -28.31 23.01
C GLU A 136 28.08 -26.86 23.33
N LEU A 137 28.81 -26.65 24.43
CA LEU A 137 29.27 -25.32 24.84
C LEU A 137 30.23 -24.70 23.80
N LYS A 138 31.15 -25.49 23.23
CA LYS A 138 32.03 -25.03 22.14
C LYS A 138 31.23 -24.67 20.89
N TYR A 139 30.26 -25.51 20.52
CA TYR A 139 29.40 -25.29 19.36
C TYR A 139 28.61 -23.99 19.52
N LEU A 140 27.96 -23.81 20.66
CA LEU A 140 27.16 -22.61 20.94
C LEU A 140 28.03 -21.35 20.95
N LEU A 141 29.20 -21.38 21.59
CA LEU A 141 30.14 -20.27 21.59
C LEU A 141 30.59 -19.90 20.17
N THR A 142 30.87 -20.90 19.34
CA THR A 142 31.25 -20.71 17.94
C THR A 142 30.12 -20.06 17.15
N ARG A 143 28.89 -20.53 17.34
CA ARG A 143 27.69 -19.97 16.70
C ARG A 143 27.46 -18.51 17.11
N MET A 144 27.59 -18.18 18.40
CA MET A 144 27.47 -16.80 18.88
C MET A 144 28.52 -15.87 18.26
N LYS A 145 29.79 -16.30 18.20
CA LYS A 145 30.86 -15.53 17.56
C LYS A 145 30.62 -15.33 16.06
N GLN A 146 30.14 -16.36 15.36
CA GLN A 146 29.79 -16.25 13.94
C GLN A 146 28.65 -15.25 13.71
N GLN A 147 27.62 -15.28 14.57
CA GLN A 147 26.51 -14.33 14.50
C GLN A 147 26.98 -12.89 14.75
N GLU A 148 27.82 -12.67 15.76
CA GLU A 148 28.39 -11.35 16.05
C GLU A 148 29.26 -10.84 14.89
N SER A 149 30.14 -11.69 14.35
CA SER A 149 30.95 -11.34 13.17
C SER A 149 30.09 -11.02 11.95
N ALA A 150 29.01 -11.78 11.71
CA ALA A 150 28.10 -11.52 10.62
C ALA A 150 27.32 -10.20 10.80
N LYS A 151 26.86 -9.91 12.03
CA LYS A 151 26.22 -8.64 12.38
C LYS A 151 27.17 -7.47 12.13
N GLU A 152 28.41 -7.58 12.59
CA GLU A 152 29.42 -6.54 12.44
C GLU A 152 29.77 -6.27 10.97
N LYS A 153 29.93 -7.32 10.15
CA LYS A 153 30.12 -7.18 8.69
C LYS A 153 28.95 -6.46 8.02
N ARG A 154 27.71 -6.78 8.40
CA ARG A 154 26.51 -6.10 7.88
C ARG A 154 26.47 -4.63 8.29
N ARG A 155 26.82 -4.33 9.55
CA ARG A 155 26.90 -2.96 10.09
C ARG A 155 27.92 -2.13 9.31
N LYS A 156 29.14 -2.65 9.15
CA LYS A 156 30.22 -1.98 8.42
C LYS A 156 29.84 -1.68 6.97
N LYS A 157 29.31 -2.68 6.25
CA LYS A 157 28.81 -2.51 4.87
C LYS A 157 27.79 -1.37 4.78
N ARG A 158 26.85 -1.30 5.72
CA ARG A 158 25.82 -0.24 5.76
C ARG A 158 26.44 1.12 6.03
N GLU A 159 27.42 1.21 6.93
CA GLU A 159 28.12 2.45 7.23
C GLU A 159 28.89 2.98 6.03
N ASP A 160 29.56 2.11 5.28
CA ASP A 160 30.24 2.49 4.05
C ASP A 160 29.25 2.97 2.99
N GLU A 161 28.14 2.25 2.80
CA GLU A 161 27.06 2.69 1.90
C GLU A 161 26.47 4.04 2.33
N ARG A 162 26.33 4.29 3.64
CA ARG A 162 25.81 5.55 4.19
C ARG A 162 26.78 6.70 3.97
N LYS A 163 28.07 6.48 4.24
CA LYS A 163 29.15 7.46 3.98
C LYS A 163 29.19 7.84 2.51
N TRP A 164 29.20 6.84 1.62
CA TRP A 164 29.17 7.05 0.19
C TRP A 164 27.95 7.84 -0.26
N LYS A 165 26.74 7.47 0.20
CA LYS A 165 25.50 8.21 -0.12
C LYS A 165 25.56 9.66 0.37
N LYS A 166 26.14 9.91 1.55
CA LYS A 166 26.28 11.26 2.12
C LYS A 166 27.21 12.12 1.26
N GLU A 167 28.36 11.58 0.86
CA GLU A 167 29.33 12.25 0.00
C GLU A 167 28.76 12.55 -1.39
N GLU A 168 28.05 11.58 -1.98
CA GLU A 168 27.45 11.75 -3.30
C GLU A 168 26.35 12.81 -3.27
N ARG A 169 25.47 12.79 -2.25
CA ARG A 169 24.47 13.85 -2.03
C ARG A 169 25.11 15.24 -1.92
N ALA A 170 26.25 15.35 -1.23
CA ALA A 170 26.97 16.62 -1.10
C ALA A 170 27.60 17.09 -2.43
N LYS A 171 28.02 16.18 -3.32
CA LYS A 171 28.52 16.52 -4.67
C LYS A 171 27.39 16.98 -5.59
N VAL A 172 26.24 16.32 -5.51
CA VAL A 172 25.02 16.69 -6.24
C VAL A 172 24.52 18.07 -5.81
N LEU A 173 24.45 18.32 -4.50
CA LEU A 173 24.01 19.61 -3.97
C LEU A 173 24.91 20.77 -4.41
N ARG A 174 26.22 20.51 -4.57
CA ARG A 174 27.19 21.46 -5.12
C ARG A 174 27.14 21.62 -6.65
N GLY A 175 26.28 20.88 -7.34
CA GLY A 175 26.14 20.92 -8.80
C GLY A 175 27.26 20.23 -9.59
N VAL A 176 28.22 19.58 -8.93
CA VAL A 176 29.40 18.96 -9.57
C VAL A 176 29.05 17.66 -10.31
N LYS A 177 28.02 16.94 -9.84
CA LYS A 177 27.60 15.65 -10.39
C LYS A 177 26.08 15.53 -10.43
N LYS A 178 25.57 14.73 -11.38
CA LYS A 178 24.17 14.32 -11.44
C LYS A 178 23.91 13.18 -10.44
N PRO A 179 22.71 13.07 -9.83
CA PRO A 179 22.36 11.98 -8.93
C PRO A 179 22.62 10.60 -9.57
N TYR A 180 23.40 9.75 -8.90
CA TYR A 180 23.73 8.41 -9.38
C TYR A 180 23.55 7.37 -8.28
N PHE A 181 23.06 6.19 -8.65
CA PHE A 181 22.95 5.04 -7.75
C PHE A 181 24.04 4.03 -8.04
N LEU A 182 24.81 3.68 -7.01
CA LEU A 182 25.89 2.72 -7.15
C LEU A 182 25.38 1.32 -7.53
N LYS A 183 26.00 0.69 -8.53
CA LYS A 183 25.72 -0.72 -8.89
C LYS A 183 26.07 -1.65 -7.73
N ASN A 184 25.36 -2.77 -7.58
CA ASN A 184 25.59 -3.73 -6.49
C ASN A 184 27.01 -4.29 -6.45
N SER A 185 27.65 -4.49 -7.61
CA SER A 185 29.06 -4.90 -7.71
C SER A 185 30.01 -3.88 -7.08
N MET A 186 29.75 -2.59 -7.30
CA MET A 186 30.55 -1.50 -6.75
C MET A 186 30.29 -1.28 -5.26
N LYS A 187 29.05 -1.47 -4.78
CA LYS A 187 28.76 -1.48 -3.32
C LYS A 187 29.55 -2.54 -2.58
N LYS A 188 29.72 -3.71 -3.20
CA LYS A 188 30.53 -4.80 -2.63
C LYS A 188 32.01 -4.38 -2.55
N LYS A 189 32.58 -3.86 -3.64
CA LYS A 189 33.95 -3.35 -3.65
C LYS A 189 34.20 -2.29 -2.57
N LEU A 190 33.28 -1.33 -2.43
CA LEU A 190 33.35 -0.29 -1.41
C LEU A 190 33.49 -0.86 0.02
N SER A 191 32.73 -1.91 0.33
CA SER A 191 32.76 -2.58 1.63
C SER A 191 33.99 -3.49 1.81
N ASP A 192 34.53 -4.04 0.74
CA ASP A 192 35.73 -4.89 0.77
C ASP A 192 36.99 -4.01 0.90
N GLU A 193 37.03 -2.86 0.22
CA GLU A 193 38.12 -1.86 0.25
C GLU A 193 38.25 -1.15 1.62
N SER A 194 37.14 -0.93 2.33
CA SER A 194 37.17 -0.36 3.69
C SER A 194 37.65 -1.36 4.75
N GLY A 195 37.77 -2.65 4.39
CA GLY A 195 38.28 -3.73 5.21
C GLY A 195 39.77 -3.56 5.57
N PRO A 196 40.25 -4.11 6.71
CA PRO A 196 41.69 -4.26 6.88
C PRO A 196 42.25 -5.09 5.72
N LEU A 197 43.25 -4.55 5.01
CA LEU A 197 43.99 -5.17 3.90
C LEU A 197 44.84 -6.39 4.35
N SER A 198 44.41 -7.13 5.36
CA SER A 198 45.11 -8.32 5.82
C SER A 198 44.71 -9.51 4.96
N GLY A 199 45.31 -9.62 3.76
CA GLY A 199 45.29 -10.82 2.92
C GLY A 199 44.40 -10.79 1.66
N SER A 200 43.59 -9.76 1.45
CA SER A 200 42.67 -9.65 0.29
C SER A 200 43.42 -9.65 -1.06
N ASN A 201 44.54 -8.93 -1.14
CA ASN A 201 45.31 -8.84 -2.39
C ASN A 201 45.77 -10.21 -2.92
N LYS A 202 46.22 -11.15 -2.08
CA LYS A 202 46.66 -12.48 -2.58
C LYS A 202 45.49 -13.32 -3.09
N VAL A 203 44.34 -13.29 -2.41
CA VAL A 203 43.17 -14.08 -2.78
C VAL A 203 42.52 -13.53 -4.05
N GLU A 204 42.41 -12.20 -4.16
CA GLU A 204 41.85 -11.53 -5.34
C GLU A 204 42.76 -11.71 -6.56
N VAL A 205 44.07 -11.50 -6.40
CA VAL A 205 45.06 -11.75 -7.47
C VAL A 205 45.00 -13.20 -7.95
N ASN A 206 44.89 -14.18 -7.04
CA ASN A 206 44.75 -15.58 -7.44
C ASN A 206 43.43 -15.86 -8.18
N ARG A 207 42.35 -15.18 -7.79
CA ARG A 207 41.04 -15.31 -8.43
C ARG A 207 41.03 -14.69 -9.83
N GLU A 208 41.69 -13.55 -10.01
CA GLU A 208 41.88 -12.89 -11.30
C GLU A 208 42.78 -13.70 -12.23
N LYS A 209 43.90 -14.25 -11.73
CA LYS A 209 44.76 -15.17 -12.48
C LYS A 209 43.97 -16.39 -12.97
N LYS A 210 43.13 -16.99 -12.12
CA LYS A 210 42.26 -18.11 -12.51
C LYS A 210 41.19 -17.71 -13.53
N LYS A 211 40.61 -16.52 -13.44
CA LYS A 211 39.65 -16.02 -14.44
C LYS A 211 40.32 -15.79 -15.80
N LYS A 212 41.46 -15.08 -15.83
CA LYS A 212 42.26 -14.87 -17.06
C LYS A 212 42.67 -16.19 -17.71
N SER A 213 43.08 -17.19 -16.93
CA SER A 213 43.44 -18.53 -17.46
C SER A 213 42.24 -19.29 -18.04
N LYS A 214 41.03 -19.09 -17.51
CA LYS A 214 39.81 -19.69 -18.06
C LYS A 214 39.36 -18.96 -19.32
N GLU A 215 39.41 -17.63 -19.32
CA GLU A 215 39.09 -16.79 -20.48
C GLU A 215 40.05 -17.09 -21.64
N SER A 216 41.36 -17.20 -21.39
CA SER A 216 42.32 -17.59 -22.44
C SER A 216 42.07 -18.99 -23.00
N LYS A 217 41.54 -19.92 -22.20
CA LYS A 217 41.16 -21.27 -22.66
C LYS A 217 39.92 -21.25 -23.55
N VAL A 218 38.96 -20.37 -23.27
CA VAL A 218 37.67 -20.25 -23.97
C VAL A 218 37.76 -19.33 -25.21
N MET A 219 38.81 -18.52 -25.33
CA MET A 219 39.02 -17.68 -26.51
C MET A 219 39.38 -18.51 -27.76
N PRO A 220 38.78 -18.20 -28.93
CA PRO A 220 39.11 -18.86 -30.19
C PRO A 220 40.57 -18.61 -30.57
N TYR A 221 41.19 -19.59 -31.23
CA TYR A 221 42.62 -19.61 -31.55
C TYR A 221 43.11 -18.36 -32.30
N THR A 222 42.25 -17.75 -33.11
CA THR A 222 42.51 -16.51 -33.85
C THR A 222 42.61 -15.25 -32.98
N ARG A 223 42.31 -15.36 -31.68
CA ARG A 223 42.24 -14.24 -30.73
C ARG A 223 42.99 -14.53 -29.42
N ARG A 224 43.72 -15.65 -29.36
CA ARG A 224 44.55 -16.04 -28.20
C ARG A 224 45.84 -15.26 -28.12
#